data_AF-A0A7C5M8Z7-F1
#
_entry.id   AF-A0A7C5M8Z7-F1
#
_cell.length_a   1.000
_cell.length_b   1.000
_cell.length_c   1.000
_cell.angle_alpha   90.00
_cell.angle_beta   90.00
_cell.angle_gamma   90.00
#
_symmetry.space_group_name_H-M   'P 1'
#
loop_
_entity.id
_entity.type
_entity.pdbx_description
1 polymer ?
#
loop_
_entity_poly.entity_id
_entity_poly.type
_entity_poly.pdbx_seq_one_letter_code
_entity_poly.pdbx_strand_id
1 'polypeptide(L)'
;MELIWWAVTLIAVVGVLYPIYKTGAAYPFWITNIIFIVVTFTLTRYIFLLKHTFLGFRQWAKVIVAVLCIPLFMYLLDELNLFRAIADGVELEELFDHLSLKGQTKMANYVKSEMLFFGAASVICSVLMPIRMVVSFWRTHNRGTT
;
A
#
# COMPACT_ATOMS: atom_id res chain seq x y z
N MET A 1 10.64 0.88 18.63
CA MET A 1 9.70 1.62 17.77
C MET A 1 9.45 0.94 16.43
N GLU A 2 10.48 0.54 15.68
CA GLU A 2 10.28 -0.07 14.35
C GLU A 2 9.56 -1.43 14.39
N LEU A 3 9.87 -2.29 15.38
CA LEU A 3 9.24 -3.60 15.53
C LEU A 3 7.73 -3.53 15.79
N ILE A 4 7.30 -2.52 16.58
CA ILE A 4 5.87 -2.29 16.87
C ILE A 4 5.12 -1.91 15.59
N TRP A 5 5.73 -1.11 14.73
CA TRP A 5 5.14 -0.74 13.44
C TRP A 5 5.03 -1.92 12.49
N TRP A 6 6.02 -2.80 12.45
CA TRP A 6 5.92 -4.05 11.68
C TRP A 6 4.81 -4.96 12.21
N ALA A 7 4.63 -5.03 13.54
CA ALA A 7 3.51 -5.75 14.13
C ALA A 7 2.16 -5.12 13.74
N VAL A 8 2.03 -3.79 13.73
CA VAL A 8 0.82 -3.09 13.27
C VAL A 8 0.54 -3.38 11.80
N THR A 9 1.56 -3.34 10.93
CA THR A 9 1.40 -3.70 9.52
C THR A 9 0.97 -5.16 9.35
N LEU A 10 1.55 -6.09 10.12
CA LEU A 10 1.18 -7.49 10.09
C LEU A 10 -0.29 -7.69 10.51
N ILE A 11 -0.72 -7.03 11.59
CA ILE A 11 -2.11 -7.07 12.05
C ILE A 11 -3.05 -6.51 10.99
N ALA A 12 -2.67 -5.41 10.31
CA ALA A 12 -3.47 -4.84 9.24
C ALA A 12 -3.61 -5.81 8.05
N VAL A 13 -2.49 -6.41 7.60
CA VAL A 13 -2.48 -7.41 6.52
C VAL A 13 -3.38 -8.59 6.88
N VAL A 14 -3.23 -9.16 8.08
CA VAL A 14 -4.06 -10.28 8.53
C VAL A 14 -5.51 -9.87 8.64
N GLY A 15 -5.83 -8.73 9.25
CA GLY A 15 -7.21 -8.29 9.47
C GLY A 15 -7.97 -8.06 8.17
N VAL A 16 -7.28 -7.56 7.14
CA VAL A 16 -7.86 -7.28 5.82
C VAL A 16 -7.99 -8.55 4.98
N LEU A 17 -7.00 -9.44 5.02
CA LEU A 17 -7.00 -10.68 4.22
C LEU A 17 -7.79 -11.83 4.85
N TYR A 18 -8.00 -11.81 6.17
CA TYR A 18 -8.72 -12.84 6.90
C TYR A 18 -10.15 -13.12 6.36
N PRO A 19 -11.01 -12.11 6.10
CA PRO A 19 -12.33 -12.38 5.52
C PRO A 19 -12.28 -13.06 4.15
N ILE A 20 -11.28 -12.74 3.32
CA ILE A 20 -11.06 -13.38 2.01
C ILE A 20 -10.63 -14.83 2.22
N TYR A 21 -9.68 -15.09 3.13
CA TYR A 21 -9.21 -16.43 3.45
C TYR A 21 -10.34 -17.35 3.94
N LYS A 22 -11.24 -16.81 4.77
CA LYS A 22 -12.37 -17.56 5.31
C LYS A 22 -13.34 -18.05 4.23
N THR A 23 -13.38 -17.42 3.06
CA THR A 23 -14.22 -17.89 1.96
C THR A 23 -13.70 -19.15 1.29
N GLY A 24 -12.41 -19.48 1.43
CA GLY A 24 -11.80 -20.61 0.73
C GLY A 24 -11.65 -20.42 -0.79
N ALA A 25 -11.88 -19.20 -1.30
CA ALA A 25 -11.76 -18.88 -2.71
C ALA A 25 -10.29 -18.97 -3.20
N ALA A 26 -10.10 -19.43 -4.43
CA ALA A 26 -8.81 -19.38 -5.12
C ALA A 26 -8.52 -17.95 -5.60
N TYR A 27 -8.23 -17.04 -4.67
CA TYR A 27 -7.97 -15.64 -4.96
C TYR A 27 -6.58 -15.48 -5.62
N PRO A 28 -6.46 -14.91 -6.83
CA PRO A 28 -5.17 -14.81 -7.51
C PRO A 28 -4.32 -13.60 -7.05
N PHE A 29 -4.94 -12.58 -6.43
CA PHE A 29 -4.27 -11.32 -6.11
C PHE A 29 -3.73 -11.24 -4.67
N TRP A 30 -3.42 -12.37 -4.02
CA TRP A 30 -2.86 -12.38 -2.65
C TRP A 30 -1.61 -11.50 -2.54
N ILE A 31 -0.70 -11.65 -3.49
CA ILE A 31 0.60 -10.99 -3.46
C ILE A 31 0.41 -9.48 -3.68
N THR A 32 -0.32 -9.10 -4.72
CA THR A 32 -0.61 -7.69 -5.04
C THR A 32 -1.29 -6.99 -3.87
N ASN A 33 -2.25 -7.64 -3.22
CA ASN A 33 -2.95 -7.06 -2.08
C ASN A 33 -2.02 -6.84 -0.87
N ILE A 34 -1.22 -7.85 -0.52
CA ILE A 34 -0.21 -7.73 0.53
C ILE A 34 0.73 -6.56 0.26
N ILE A 35 1.20 -6.42 -0.99
CA ILE A 35 2.09 -5.33 -1.38
C ILE A 35 1.40 -3.97 -1.18
N PHE A 36 0.16 -3.79 -1.63
CA PHE A 36 -0.57 -2.54 -1.45
C PHE A 36 -0.74 -2.14 0.01
N ILE A 37 -1.10 -3.09 0.88
CA ILE A 37 -1.26 -2.84 2.32
C ILE A 37 0.10 -2.49 2.93
N VAL A 38 1.12 -3.32 2.71
CA VAL A 38 2.47 -3.11 3.29
C VAL A 38 3.06 -1.78 2.84
N VAL A 39 2.95 -1.45 1.55
CA VAL A 39 3.45 -0.18 1.00
C VAL A 39 2.67 0.99 1.58
N THR A 40 1.35 0.93 1.62
CA THR A 40 0.52 2.01 2.20
C THR A 40 0.92 2.30 3.64
N PHE A 41 0.99 1.27 4.50
CA PHE A 41 1.36 1.46 5.91
C PHE A 41 2.81 1.93 6.07
N THR A 42 3.75 1.36 5.30
CA THR A 42 5.17 1.70 5.37
C THR A 42 5.43 3.14 4.91
N LEU A 43 4.88 3.53 3.77
CA LEU A 43 5.03 4.89 3.24
C LEU A 43 4.27 5.90 4.08
N THR A 44 3.05 5.61 4.54
CA THR A 44 2.30 6.47 5.46
C THR A 44 3.09 6.73 6.74
N ARG A 45 3.68 5.68 7.34
CA ARG A 45 4.56 5.82 8.50
C ARG A 45 5.73 6.75 8.21
N TYR A 46 6.43 6.55 7.10
CA TYR A 46 7.58 7.39 6.73
C TYR A 46 7.18 8.81 6.36
N ILE A 47 5.98 9.01 5.83
CA ILE A 47 5.37 10.33 5.70
C ILE A 47 5.23 10.86 7.12
N PHE A 48 4.24 10.47 7.92
CA PHE A 48 3.95 11.15 9.19
C PHE A 48 5.11 11.19 10.21
N LEU A 49 5.83 10.09 10.39
CA LEU A 49 6.87 9.91 11.42
C LEU A 49 8.30 10.14 10.92
N LEU A 50 8.51 10.83 9.79
CA LEU A 50 9.86 11.09 9.22
C LEU A 50 10.87 11.65 10.24
N LYS A 51 10.41 12.45 11.22
CA LYS A 51 11.28 13.05 12.25
C LYS A 51 11.82 12.05 13.28
N HIS A 52 11.17 10.90 13.45
CA HIS A 52 11.51 9.90 14.47
C HIS A 52 12.15 8.63 13.88
N THR A 53 12.33 8.57 12.56
CA THR A 53 12.96 7.43 11.88
C THR A 53 14.41 7.71 11.56
N PHE A 54 15.23 6.65 11.49
CA PHE A 54 16.67 6.71 11.18
C PHE A 54 16.98 7.47 9.86
N LEU A 55 15.99 7.57 8.97
CA LEU A 55 16.01 8.36 7.73
C LEU A 55 16.15 9.88 7.94
N GLY A 56 15.85 10.38 9.15
CA GLY A 56 15.99 11.80 9.50
C GLY A 56 17.44 12.27 9.56
N PHE A 57 18.37 11.39 9.97
CA PHE A 57 19.76 11.73 10.27
C PHE A 57 20.71 11.63 9.07
N ARG A 58 20.38 10.85 8.04
CA ARG A 58 21.28 10.59 6.90
C ARG A 58 20.70 11.11 5.59
N GLN A 59 21.17 12.28 5.17
CA GLN A 59 20.74 13.01 3.95
C GLN A 59 20.72 12.13 2.69
N TRP A 60 21.74 11.30 2.48
CA TRP A 60 21.84 10.36 1.35
C TRP A 60 20.72 9.31 1.31
N ALA A 61 20.24 8.85 2.46
CA ALA A 61 19.15 7.86 2.51
C ALA A 61 17.83 8.43 1.98
N LYS A 62 17.61 9.75 2.13
CA LYS A 62 16.43 10.43 1.60
C LYS A 62 16.45 10.46 0.07
N VAL A 63 17.62 10.72 -0.53
CA VAL A 63 17.76 10.75 -2.00
C VAL A 63 17.52 9.36 -2.59
N ILE A 64 18.13 8.31 -2.01
CA ILE A 64 17.95 6.93 -2.48
C ILE A 64 16.47 6.53 -2.43
N VAL A 65 15.79 6.80 -1.31
CA VAL A 65 14.39 6.43 -1.18
C VAL A 65 13.50 7.24 -2.13
N ALA A 66 13.76 8.53 -2.32
CA ALA A 66 13.03 9.34 -3.29
C ALA A 66 13.17 8.82 -4.72
N VAL A 67 14.36 8.36 -5.11
CA VAL A 67 14.59 7.72 -6.42
C VAL A 67 13.86 6.37 -6.51
N LEU A 68 13.90 5.55 -5.47
CA LEU A 68 13.20 4.25 -5.42
C LEU A 68 11.67 4.39 -5.45
N CYS A 69 11.11 5.53 -5.05
CA CYS A 69 9.67 5.79 -5.17
C CYS A 69 9.20 5.83 -6.63
N ILE A 70 10.07 6.16 -7.59
CA ILE A 70 9.71 6.22 -9.02
C ILE A 70 9.38 4.83 -9.58
N PRO A 71 10.28 3.82 -9.55
CA PRO A 71 9.94 2.49 -10.04
C PRO A 71 8.83 1.83 -9.20
N LEU A 72 8.79 2.12 -7.89
CA LEU A 72 7.70 1.65 -7.02
C LEU A 72 6.35 2.21 -7.47
N PHE A 73 6.26 3.51 -7.77
CA PHE A 73 5.03 4.13 -8.27
C PHE A 73 4.56 3.48 -9.57
N MET A 74 5.47 3.26 -10.52
CA MET A 74 5.13 2.61 -11.80
C MET A 74 4.58 1.20 -11.57
N TYR A 75 5.29 0.39 -10.78
CA TYR A 75 4.85 -0.97 -10.46
C TYR A 75 3.45 -1.00 -9.81
N LEU A 76 3.19 -0.15 -8.81
CA LEU A 76 1.90 -0.09 -8.12
C LEU A 76 0.77 0.38 -9.03
N LEU A 77 1.07 1.31 -9.95
CA LEU A 77 0.10 1.83 -10.90
C LEU A 77 -0.31 0.75 -11.92
N ASP A 78 0.66 -0.02 -12.42
CA ASP A 78 0.41 -1.11 -13.36
C ASP A 78 -0.43 -2.21 -12.72
N GLU A 79 -0.07 -2.65 -11.51
CA GLU A 79 -0.84 -3.65 -10.75
C GLU A 79 -2.27 -3.18 -10.44
N LEU A 80 -2.44 -1.90 -10.09
CA LEU A 80 -3.76 -1.33 -9.83
C LEU A 80 -4.62 -1.27 -11.10
N ASN A 81 -4.02 -0.95 -12.23
CA ASN A 81 -4.72 -0.92 -13.52
C ASN A 81 -5.09 -2.34 -13.98
N LEU A 82 -4.20 -3.32 -13.81
CA LEU A 82 -4.48 -4.72 -14.08
C LEU A 82 -5.66 -5.22 -13.25
N PHE A 83 -5.64 -4.95 -11.94
CA PHE A 83 -6.75 -5.33 -11.06
C PHE A 83 -8.05 -4.64 -11.47
N ARG A 84 -8.03 -3.34 -11.81
CA ARG A 84 -9.23 -2.63 -12.27
C ARG A 84 -9.83 -3.25 -13.54
N ALA A 85 -8.99 -3.58 -14.52
CA ALA A 85 -9.45 -4.22 -15.75
C ALA A 85 -10.18 -5.54 -15.47
N ILE A 86 -9.64 -6.36 -14.57
CA ILE A 86 -10.26 -7.63 -14.16
C ILE A 86 -11.50 -7.38 -13.29
N ALA A 87 -11.47 -6.36 -12.43
CA ALA A 87 -12.54 -6.02 -11.51
C ALA A 87 -13.78 -5.37 -12.16
N ASP A 88 -13.60 -4.82 -13.36
CA ASP A 88 -14.68 -4.32 -14.20
C ASP A 88 -15.19 -5.40 -15.16
N GLY A 89 -14.41 -6.46 -15.38
CA GLY A 89 -14.90 -7.73 -15.93
C GLY A 89 -15.74 -8.49 -14.88
N VAL A 90 -16.73 -9.26 -15.35
CA VAL A 90 -17.59 -10.12 -14.49
C VAL A 90 -16.79 -11.17 -13.69
N GLU A 91 -15.51 -11.36 -14.05
CA GLU A 91 -14.56 -12.33 -13.50
C GLU A 91 -14.38 -12.28 -11.97
N LEU A 92 -14.59 -11.13 -11.31
CA LEU A 92 -14.48 -11.05 -9.85
C LEU A 92 -15.58 -11.81 -9.11
N GLU A 93 -16.79 -11.87 -9.65
CA GLU A 93 -17.90 -12.59 -9.02
C GLU A 93 -17.74 -14.11 -9.18
N GLU A 94 -17.20 -14.54 -10.34
CA GLU A 94 -16.90 -15.94 -10.65
C GLU A 94 -15.88 -16.56 -9.66
N LEU A 95 -14.94 -15.76 -9.13
CA LEU A 95 -14.00 -16.21 -8.09
C LEU A 95 -14.69 -16.68 -6.79
N PHE A 96 -15.93 -16.26 -6.58
CA PHE A 96 -16.70 -16.57 -5.38
C PHE A 96 -17.90 -17.48 -5.67
N ASP A 97 -18.00 -18.11 -6.85
CA ASP A 97 -19.20 -18.80 -7.32
C ASP A 97 -19.70 -19.91 -6.37
N HIS A 98 -18.81 -20.48 -5.55
CA HIS A 98 -19.15 -21.44 -4.50
C HIS A 98 -19.96 -20.86 -3.33
N LEU A 99 -20.06 -19.54 -3.21
CA LEU A 99 -20.92 -18.84 -2.24
C LEU A 99 -22.32 -18.62 -2.81
N SER A 100 -23.31 -18.38 -1.95
CA SER A 100 -24.63 -17.90 -2.40
C SER A 100 -24.49 -16.60 -3.22
N LEU A 101 -25.38 -16.34 -4.19
CA LEU A 101 -25.40 -15.10 -5.00
C LEU A 101 -25.21 -13.81 -4.17
N LYS A 102 -25.90 -13.70 -3.03
CA LYS A 102 -25.75 -12.54 -2.12
C LYS A 102 -24.37 -12.47 -1.47
N GLY A 103 -23.76 -13.63 -1.19
CA GLY A 103 -22.40 -13.76 -0.65
C GLY A 103 -21.32 -13.45 -1.70
N GLN A 104 -21.52 -13.89 -2.95
CA GLN A 104 -20.67 -13.61 -4.10
C GLN A 104 -20.50 -12.10 -4.29
N THR A 105 -21.59 -11.39 -4.56
CA THR A 105 -21.58 -9.93 -4.80
C THR A 105 -21.05 -9.18 -3.59
N LYS A 106 -21.34 -9.62 -2.35
CA LYS A 106 -20.81 -8.98 -1.14
C LYS A 106 -19.29 -9.13 -1.04
N MET A 107 -18.76 -10.32 -1.33
CA MET A 107 -17.32 -10.57 -1.25
C MET A 107 -16.57 -9.92 -2.41
N ALA A 108 -17.09 -9.99 -3.63
CA ALA A 108 -16.54 -9.29 -4.78
C ALA A 108 -16.44 -7.78 -4.53
N ASN A 109 -17.52 -7.17 -3.99
CA ASN A 109 -17.51 -5.75 -3.63
C ASN A 109 -16.54 -5.43 -2.49
N TYR A 110 -16.40 -6.32 -1.50
CA TYR A 110 -15.43 -6.16 -0.42
C TYR A 110 -14.00 -6.13 -0.99
N VAL A 111 -13.62 -7.14 -1.76
CA VAL A 111 -12.29 -7.24 -2.39
C VAL A 111 -12.03 -6.05 -3.31
N LYS A 112 -13.01 -5.67 -4.15
CA LYS A 112 -12.90 -4.51 -5.03
C LYS A 112 -12.64 -3.24 -4.24
N SER A 113 -13.43 -2.98 -3.20
CA SER A 113 -13.29 -1.77 -2.38
C SER A 113 -11.96 -1.72 -1.65
N GLU A 114 -11.54 -2.85 -1.09
CA GLU A 114 -10.34 -3.00 -0.29
C GLU A 114 -9.07 -2.84 -1.14
N MET A 115 -8.98 -3.54 -2.26
CA MET A 115 -7.89 -3.41 -3.25
C MET A 115 -7.82 -2.00 -3.84
N LEU A 116 -8.96 -1.38 -4.18
CA LEU A 116 -8.97 -0.01 -4.70
C LEU A 116 -8.52 1.00 -3.63
N PHE A 117 -8.93 0.81 -2.38
CA PHE A 117 -8.53 1.67 -1.27
C PHE A 117 -7.02 1.60 -1.01
N PHE A 118 -6.48 0.41 -0.78
CA PHE A 118 -5.05 0.24 -0.50
C PHE A 118 -4.18 0.47 -1.73
N GLY A 119 -4.65 0.09 -2.93
CA GLY A 119 -3.96 0.37 -4.17
C GLY A 119 -3.84 1.88 -4.42
N ALA A 120 -4.95 2.62 -4.37
CA ALA A 120 -4.92 4.08 -4.53
C ALA A 120 -4.10 4.77 -3.42
N ALA A 121 -4.24 4.34 -2.17
CA ALA A 121 -3.47 4.89 -1.06
C ALA A 121 -1.96 4.65 -1.25
N SER A 122 -1.55 3.47 -1.72
CA SER A 122 -0.15 3.15 -1.95
C SER A 122 0.47 4.02 -3.06
N VAL A 123 -0.27 4.25 -4.16
CA VAL A 123 0.10 5.14 -5.27
C VAL A 123 0.19 6.60 -4.81
N ILE A 124 -0.77 7.08 -4.03
CA ILE A 124 -0.73 8.45 -3.48
C ILE A 124 0.48 8.60 -2.54
N CYS A 125 0.72 7.62 -1.68
CA CYS A 125 1.83 7.67 -0.73
C CYS A 125 3.20 7.61 -1.43
N SER A 126 3.33 6.87 -2.54
CA SER A 126 4.59 6.80 -3.29
C SER A 126 4.95 8.13 -3.97
N VAL A 127 3.95 8.97 -4.30
CA VAL A 127 4.16 10.35 -4.79
C VAL A 127 4.40 11.33 -3.64
N LEU A 128 3.65 11.22 -2.53
CA LEU A 128 3.78 12.14 -1.39
C LEU A 128 5.10 11.97 -0.63
N MET A 129 5.65 10.77 -0.58
CA MET A 129 6.90 10.49 0.11
C MET A 129 8.09 11.32 -0.41
N PRO A 130 8.45 11.31 -1.71
CA PRO A 130 9.56 12.12 -2.21
C PRO A 130 9.33 13.62 -2.04
N ILE A 131 8.09 14.11 -2.22
CA ILE A 131 7.74 15.53 -1.97
C ILE A 131 8.08 15.90 -0.52
N ARG A 132 7.69 15.07 0.45
CA ARG A 132 8.00 15.30 1.85
C ARG A 132 9.51 15.28 2.13
N MET A 133 10.26 14.42 1.45
CA MET A 133 11.73 14.37 1.57
C MET A 133 12.38 15.65 1.07
N VAL A 134 11.93 16.20 -0.06
CA VAL A 134 12.40 17.50 -0.58
C VAL A 134 12.13 18.59 0.45
N VAL A 135 10.90 18.68 1.00
CA VAL A 135 10.58 19.67 2.05
C VAL A 135 11.48 19.50 3.29
N SER A 136 11.79 18.26 3.69
CA SER A 136 12.71 17.99 4.79
C SER A 136 14.14 18.48 4.49
N PHE A 137 14.64 18.31 3.27
CA PHE A 137 15.94 18.80 2.83
C PHE A 137 16.02 20.33 2.93
N TRP A 138 15.04 21.01 2.33
CA TRP A 138 14.95 22.47 2.33
C TRP A 138 14.90 23.06 3.75
N ARG A 139 14.15 22.45 4.67
CA ARG A 139 14.10 22.89 6.07
C ARG A 139 15.40 22.69 6.84
N THR A 140 16.19 21.68 6.48
CA THR A 140 17.49 21.43 7.13
C THR A 140 18.53 22.44 6.65
N HIS A 141 18.55 22.70 5.33
CA HIS A 141 19.46 23.69 4.74
C HIS A 141 19.15 25.12 5.21
N ASN A 142 17.86 25.51 5.26
CA ASN A 142 17.45 26.86 5.66
C ASN A 142 17.56 27.13 7.18
N ARG A 143 17.85 26.11 8.01
CA ARG A 143 18.03 26.24 9.46
C ARG A 143 19.50 26.22 9.90
N GLY A 144 20.45 26.04 8.98
CA GLY A 144 21.89 26.13 9.28
C GLY A 144 22.45 25.09 10.26
N THR A 145 21.69 24.06 10.64
CA THR A 145 22.19 22.95 11.46
C THR A 145 22.84 21.91 10.55
N THR A 146 24.15 22.06 10.35
CA THR A 146 25.03 21.12 9.67
C THR A 146 25.21 19.84 10.47
#